data_AF-A0A7L7YM98-F1
#
_entry.id   AF-A0A7L7YM98-F1
#
_cell.length_a   1.000
_cell.length_b   1.000
_cell.length_c   1.000
_cell.angle_alpha   90.00
_cell.angle_beta   90.00
_cell.angle_gamma   90.00
#
_symmetry.space_group_name_H-M   'P 1'
#
loop_
_entity.id
_entity.type
_entity.pdbx_description
1 polymer ?
#
loop_
_entity_poly.entity_id
_entity_poly.type
_entity_poly.pdbx_seq_one_letter_code
_entity_poly.pdbx_strand_id
1 'polypeptide(L)'
;MNSNKDVETLMGNKNSKLSKGLHSRSVTSLLNEKDKFIQAVVGTVKADALREFLNTDKGQNMFDVIYENKVRRNMSSILCGTGAKAKDAFQGLYDLLFDDKGNKTKYLKTLEEKSIDLARISSILNGAGAKAKDTFQGLYDLWFDDKGNKTKYLRTLEKEGIDLASISSILNGAGAKAKDAFQGLYDLWFDNGNKTKYLRTLEKEGIDLASISSILNGAGAKANTNLHK
;
A
#
# COMPACT_ATOMS: atom_id res chain seq x y z
N MET A 1 -29.68 44.66 38.91
CA MET A 1 -29.21 43.26 38.89
C MET A 1 -29.84 42.54 37.69
N ASN A 2 -29.19 42.49 36.52
CA ASN A 2 -29.55 41.50 35.49
C ASN A 2 -28.50 41.22 34.39
N SER A 3 -27.27 41.76 34.46
CA SER A 3 -26.32 41.61 33.34
C SER A 3 -25.60 40.26 33.21
N ASN A 4 -25.64 39.36 34.21
CA ASN A 4 -24.89 38.10 34.14
C ASN A 4 -25.64 36.95 33.43
N LYS A 5 -26.98 36.93 33.43
CA LYS A 5 -27.76 35.85 32.77
C LYS A 5 -27.69 35.91 31.24
N ASP A 6 -27.61 37.11 30.68
CA ASP A 6 -27.59 37.30 29.23
C ASP A 6 -26.24 36.91 28.62
N VAL A 7 -25.14 37.10 29.34
CA VAL A 7 -23.79 36.76 28.87
C VAL A 7 -23.57 35.24 28.84
N GLU A 8 -23.99 34.52 29.89
CA GLU A 8 -23.90 33.04 29.90
C GLU A 8 -24.76 32.39 28.82
N THR A 9 -25.97 32.93 28.58
CA THR A 9 -26.87 32.44 27.52
C THR A 9 -26.29 32.69 26.12
N LEU A 10 -25.65 33.84 25.89
CA LEU A 10 -24.98 34.17 24.63
C LEU A 10 -23.71 33.34 24.40
N MET A 11 -22.91 33.08 25.45
CA MET A 11 -21.72 32.23 25.36
C MET A 11 -22.07 30.75 25.11
N GLY A 12 -23.10 30.22 25.77
CA GLY A 12 -23.61 28.86 25.52
C GLY A 12 -24.13 28.68 24.09
N ASN A 13 -24.86 29.67 23.55
CA ASN A 13 -25.35 29.63 22.18
C ASN A 13 -24.25 29.76 21.13
N LYS A 14 -23.22 30.58 21.36
CA LYS A 14 -22.06 30.68 20.46
C LYS A 14 -21.26 29.38 20.44
N ASN A 15 -20.98 28.78 21.61
CA ASN A 15 -20.25 27.51 21.70
C ASN A 15 -21.00 26.36 21.03
N SER A 16 -22.34 26.30 21.16
CA SER A 16 -23.14 25.27 20.48
C SER A 16 -23.16 25.42 18.95
N LYS A 17 -23.22 26.65 18.42
CA LYS A 17 -23.16 26.92 16.97
C LYS A 17 -21.75 26.66 16.40
N LEU A 18 -20.70 27.04 17.13
CA LEU A 18 -19.31 26.73 16.77
C LEU A 18 -19.05 25.22 16.79
N SER A 19 -19.50 24.51 17.83
CA SER A 19 -19.39 23.04 17.93
C SER A 19 -20.15 22.32 16.80
N LYS A 20 -21.40 22.72 16.52
CA LYS A 20 -22.18 22.17 15.39
C LYS A 20 -21.56 22.50 14.04
N GLY A 21 -21.00 23.71 13.87
CA GLY A 21 -20.30 24.13 12.66
C GLY A 21 -19.00 23.37 12.42
N LEU A 22 -18.20 23.15 13.48
CA LEU A 22 -16.98 22.34 13.43
C LEU A 22 -17.30 20.86 13.15
N HIS A 23 -18.31 20.30 13.81
CA HIS A 23 -18.77 18.94 13.57
C HIS A 23 -19.27 18.76 12.13
N SER A 24 -20.13 19.66 11.63
CA SER A 24 -20.60 19.67 10.24
C SER A 24 -19.46 19.78 9.22
N ARG A 25 -18.46 20.63 9.49
CA ARG A 25 -17.29 20.80 8.60
C ARG A 25 -16.38 19.57 8.61
N SER A 26 -16.20 18.93 9.76
CA SER A 26 -15.44 17.67 9.89
C SER A 26 -16.12 16.51 9.15
N VAL A 27 -17.45 16.39 9.27
CA VAL A 27 -18.26 15.39 8.57
C VAL A 27 -18.23 15.63 7.05
N THR A 28 -18.35 16.88 6.61
CA THR A 28 -18.27 17.25 5.18
C THR A 28 -16.90 16.96 4.59
N SER A 29 -15.82 17.19 5.36
CA SER A 29 -14.44 16.87 4.95
C SER A 29 -14.24 15.35 4.81
N LEU A 30 -14.79 14.55 5.72
CA LEU A 30 -14.65 13.09 5.68
C LEU A 30 -15.44 12.47 4.52
N LEU A 31 -16.66 12.93 4.26
CA LEU A 31 -17.44 12.51 3.09
C LEU A 31 -16.67 12.75 1.78
N ASN A 32 -16.03 13.91 1.66
CA ASN A 32 -15.21 14.24 0.49
C ASN A 32 -14.00 13.30 0.32
N GLU A 33 -13.34 12.93 1.42
CA GLU A 33 -12.22 11.98 1.36
C GLU A 33 -12.64 10.55 1.02
N LYS A 34 -13.82 10.14 1.47
CA LYS A 34 -14.42 8.84 1.13
C LYS A 34 -14.77 8.76 -0.35
N ASP A 35 -15.39 9.81 -0.90
CA ASP A 35 -15.70 9.88 -2.33
C ASP A 35 -14.45 9.88 -3.21
N LYS A 36 -13.40 10.64 -2.83
CA LYS A 36 -12.10 10.58 -3.51
C LYS A 36 -11.48 9.19 -3.45
N PHE A 37 -11.58 8.50 -2.32
CA PHE A 37 -11.09 7.14 -2.19
C PHE A 37 -11.83 6.19 -3.13
N ILE A 38 -13.17 6.23 -3.14
CA ILE A 38 -14.00 5.42 -4.04
C ILE A 38 -13.60 5.68 -5.50
N GLN A 39 -13.54 6.94 -5.92
CA GLN A 39 -13.17 7.33 -7.29
C GLN A 39 -11.78 6.80 -7.67
N ALA A 40 -10.80 6.88 -6.78
CA ALA A 40 -9.46 6.37 -7.04
C ALA A 40 -9.42 4.83 -7.18
N VAL A 41 -10.25 4.10 -6.44
CA VAL A 41 -10.30 2.63 -6.50
C VAL A 41 -11.04 2.13 -7.75
N VAL A 42 -12.15 2.77 -8.10
CA VAL A 42 -13.09 2.25 -9.11
C VAL A 42 -12.96 2.90 -10.49
N GLY A 43 -12.32 4.07 -10.58
CA GLY A 43 -12.27 4.86 -11.80
C GLY A 43 -13.65 5.36 -12.22
N THR A 44 -14.02 5.14 -13.49
CA THR A 44 -15.27 5.61 -14.11
C THR A 44 -16.42 4.61 -14.04
N VAL A 45 -16.17 3.39 -13.53
CA VAL A 45 -17.17 2.32 -13.45
C VAL A 45 -18.11 2.58 -12.26
N LYS A 46 -19.41 2.32 -12.44
CA LYS A 46 -20.39 2.40 -11.34
C LYS A 46 -19.94 1.52 -10.18
N ALA A 47 -19.68 2.16 -9.05
CA ALA A 47 -19.08 1.59 -7.86
C ALA A 47 -20.10 1.41 -6.74
N ASP A 48 -21.34 1.13 -7.11
CA ASP A 48 -22.48 1.13 -6.20
C ASP A 48 -22.19 0.21 -5.01
N ALA A 49 -21.63 -0.97 -5.25
CA ALA A 49 -21.27 -1.92 -4.20
C ALA A 49 -20.20 -1.43 -3.19
N LEU A 50 -19.13 -0.77 -3.63
CA LEU A 50 -18.11 -0.24 -2.69
C LEU A 50 -18.68 0.95 -1.93
N ARG A 51 -19.37 1.86 -2.62
CA ARG A 51 -19.98 3.03 -2.00
C ARG A 51 -21.04 2.65 -0.96
N GLU A 52 -21.94 1.74 -1.32
CA GLU A 52 -22.95 1.18 -0.40
C GLU A 52 -22.28 0.53 0.79
N PHE A 53 -21.26 -0.30 0.56
CA PHE A 53 -20.51 -0.93 1.65
C PHE A 53 -19.89 0.10 2.60
N LEU A 54 -19.20 1.12 2.09
CA LEU A 54 -18.58 2.16 2.90
C LEU A 54 -19.59 3.10 3.60
N ASN A 55 -20.88 2.98 3.32
CA ASN A 55 -21.96 3.66 4.04
C ASN A 55 -22.59 2.79 5.14
N THR A 56 -22.21 1.52 5.24
CA THR A 56 -22.57 0.66 6.39
C THR A 56 -21.65 0.95 7.57
N ASP A 57 -22.07 0.64 8.79
CA ASP A 57 -21.23 0.81 10.00
C ASP A 57 -19.90 0.07 9.87
N LYS A 58 -19.92 -1.17 9.36
CA LYS A 58 -18.71 -1.96 9.14
C LYS A 58 -17.76 -1.28 8.14
N GLY A 59 -18.27 -0.87 6.98
CA GLY A 59 -17.45 -0.25 5.95
C GLY A 59 -16.93 1.13 6.36
N GLN A 60 -17.73 1.91 7.10
CA GLN A 60 -17.32 3.18 7.68
C GLN A 60 -16.19 2.99 8.70
N ASN A 61 -16.32 2.03 9.63
CA ASN A 61 -15.26 1.70 10.58
C ASN A 61 -13.95 1.29 9.88
N MET A 62 -14.03 0.46 8.84
CA MET A 62 -12.86 0.09 8.04
C MET A 62 -12.22 1.31 7.37
N PHE A 63 -13.04 2.23 6.83
CA PHE A 63 -12.54 3.46 6.22
C PHE A 63 -11.86 4.38 7.25
N ASP A 64 -12.44 4.52 8.43
CA ASP A 64 -11.89 5.37 9.49
C ASP A 64 -10.53 4.83 9.96
N VAL A 65 -10.39 3.52 10.13
CA VAL A 65 -9.11 2.88 10.47
C VAL A 65 -8.02 3.21 9.44
N ILE A 66 -8.30 3.10 8.14
CA ILE A 66 -7.29 3.38 7.10
C ILE A 66 -6.99 4.88 6.97
N TYR A 67 -7.95 5.73 7.35
CA TYR A 67 -7.81 7.18 7.35
C TYR A 67 -6.93 7.63 8.53
N GLU A 68 -7.23 7.16 9.73
CA GLU A 68 -6.48 7.44 10.96
C GLU A 68 -5.05 6.92 10.91
N ASN A 69 -4.85 5.72 10.35
CA ASN A 69 -3.53 5.15 10.11
C ASN A 69 -2.80 5.77 8.91
N LYS A 70 -3.42 6.74 8.20
CA LYS A 70 -2.85 7.45 7.04
C LYS A 70 -2.47 6.55 5.86
N VAL A 71 -3.02 5.33 5.78
CA VAL A 71 -2.73 4.37 4.71
C VAL A 71 -3.73 4.42 3.55
N ARG A 72 -4.77 5.27 3.65
CA ARG A 72 -5.80 5.46 2.61
C ARG A 72 -5.22 5.63 1.20
N ARG A 73 -4.20 6.48 1.03
CA ARG A 73 -3.58 6.76 -0.29
C ARG A 73 -2.86 5.53 -0.85
N ASN A 74 -2.19 4.78 0.02
CA ASN A 74 -1.49 3.54 -0.36
C ASN A 74 -2.50 2.49 -0.81
N MET A 75 -3.58 2.30 -0.05
CA MET A 75 -4.65 1.38 -0.42
C MET A 75 -5.33 1.79 -1.73
N SER A 76 -5.64 3.07 -1.95
CA SER A 76 -6.22 3.50 -3.23
C SER A 76 -5.28 3.28 -4.42
N SER A 77 -3.97 3.46 -4.24
CA SER A 77 -2.96 3.18 -5.28
C SER A 77 -2.95 1.69 -5.65
N ILE A 78 -2.93 0.82 -4.64
CA ILE A 78 -2.90 -0.63 -4.82
C ILE A 78 -4.20 -1.11 -5.49
N LEU A 79 -5.35 -0.62 -5.01
CA LEU A 79 -6.68 -1.04 -5.45
C LEU A 79 -7.17 -0.32 -6.72
N CYS A 80 -6.37 0.56 -7.31
CA CYS A 80 -6.75 1.27 -8.54
C CYS A 80 -7.11 0.26 -9.65
N GLY A 81 -8.18 0.54 -10.39
CA GLY A 81 -8.63 -0.29 -11.52
C GLY A 81 -9.37 -1.55 -11.13
N THR A 82 -9.86 -1.66 -9.89
CA THR A 82 -10.59 -2.87 -9.45
C THR A 82 -11.98 -2.99 -10.09
N GLY A 83 -12.61 -1.87 -10.44
CA GLY A 83 -13.94 -1.85 -11.05
C GLY A 83 -15.00 -2.55 -10.19
N ALA A 84 -15.76 -3.48 -10.77
CA ALA A 84 -16.86 -4.17 -10.08
C ALA A 84 -16.45 -4.98 -8.82
N LYS A 85 -15.18 -5.38 -8.70
CA LYS A 85 -14.67 -6.14 -7.54
C LYS A 85 -14.17 -5.27 -6.39
N ALA A 86 -14.41 -3.95 -6.45
CA ALA A 86 -13.78 -2.98 -5.56
C ALA A 86 -14.07 -3.22 -4.07
N LYS A 87 -15.30 -3.62 -3.75
CA LYS A 87 -15.70 -3.99 -2.37
C LYS A 87 -14.85 -5.15 -1.86
N ASP A 88 -14.83 -6.28 -2.59
CA ASP A 88 -14.14 -7.49 -2.15
C ASP A 88 -12.62 -7.28 -2.07
N ALA A 89 -12.04 -6.54 -3.02
CA ALA A 89 -10.62 -6.22 -2.99
C ALA A 89 -10.26 -5.28 -1.84
N PHE A 90 -11.11 -4.29 -1.54
CA PHE A 90 -10.94 -3.41 -0.40
C PHE A 90 -10.96 -4.19 0.91
N GLN A 91 -11.99 -5.02 1.12
CA GLN A 91 -12.08 -5.87 2.32
C GLN A 91 -10.91 -6.85 2.41
N GLY A 92 -10.56 -7.52 1.31
CA GLY A 92 -9.47 -8.48 1.30
C GLY A 92 -8.10 -7.86 1.62
N LEU A 93 -7.82 -6.65 1.11
CA LEU A 93 -6.61 -5.92 1.47
C LEU A 93 -6.68 -5.37 2.90
N TYR A 94 -7.85 -4.90 3.34
CA TYR A 94 -8.06 -4.45 4.72
C TYR A 94 -7.76 -5.57 5.70
N ASP A 95 -8.38 -6.75 5.54
CA ASP A 95 -8.23 -7.90 6.44
C ASP A 95 -6.79 -8.44 6.47
N LEU A 96 -6.00 -8.15 5.42
CA LEU A 96 -4.58 -8.48 5.40
C LEU A 96 -3.77 -7.51 6.27
N LEU A 97 -4.14 -6.24 6.32
CA LEU A 97 -3.40 -5.18 7.01
C LEU A 97 -3.90 -4.92 8.44
N PHE A 98 -5.19 -5.08 8.69
CA PHE A 98 -5.88 -4.81 9.94
C PHE A 98 -6.79 -5.98 10.33
N ASP A 99 -6.99 -6.20 11.62
CA ASP A 99 -7.97 -7.15 12.15
C ASP A 99 -9.37 -6.51 12.22
N ASP A 100 -10.38 -7.29 12.62
CA ASP A 100 -11.77 -6.83 12.75
C ASP A 100 -11.96 -5.69 13.77
N LYS A 101 -10.98 -5.46 14.65
CA LYS A 101 -10.98 -4.36 15.64
C LYS A 101 -10.17 -3.15 15.16
N GLY A 102 -9.61 -3.19 13.95
CA GLY A 102 -8.78 -2.14 13.38
C GLY A 102 -7.32 -2.16 13.86
N ASN A 103 -6.87 -3.20 14.56
CA ASN A 103 -5.47 -3.33 14.94
C ASN A 103 -4.63 -3.84 13.77
N LYS A 104 -3.40 -3.35 13.65
CA LYS A 104 -2.44 -3.85 12.66
C LYS A 104 -2.19 -5.35 12.83
N THR A 105 -2.27 -6.09 11.73
CA THR A 105 -1.95 -7.53 11.68
C THR A 105 -0.43 -7.74 11.74
N LYS A 106 0.00 -9.02 11.70
CA LYS A 106 1.42 -9.37 11.59
C LYS A 106 2.10 -8.71 10.37
N TYR A 107 1.38 -8.56 9.26
CA TYR A 107 1.94 -8.05 8.01
C TYR A 107 2.39 -6.60 8.17
N LEU A 108 1.52 -5.70 8.64
CA LEU A 108 1.89 -4.30 8.87
C LEU A 108 2.92 -4.16 9.99
N LYS A 109 2.79 -4.92 11.08
CA LYS A 109 3.75 -4.88 12.19
C LYS A 109 5.17 -5.23 11.73
N THR A 110 5.33 -6.31 10.97
CA THR A 110 6.64 -6.69 10.41
C THR A 110 7.20 -5.62 9.49
N LEU A 111 6.38 -5.02 8.60
CA LEU A 111 6.86 -3.96 7.73
C LEU A 111 7.37 -2.76 8.54
N GLU A 112 6.64 -2.34 9.57
CA GLU A 112 7.04 -1.25 10.47
C GLU A 112 8.31 -1.57 11.26
N GLU A 113 8.38 -2.75 11.86
CA GLU A 113 9.56 -3.25 12.61
C GLU A 113 10.82 -3.31 11.71
N LYS A 114 10.65 -3.61 10.42
CA LYS A 114 11.73 -3.64 9.43
C LYS A 114 11.93 -2.30 8.71
N SER A 115 11.25 -1.24 9.14
CA SER A 115 11.34 0.11 8.56
C SER A 115 11.01 0.17 7.05
N ILE A 116 10.10 -0.71 6.61
CA ILE A 116 9.55 -0.74 5.26
C ILE A 116 8.22 0.01 5.28
N ASP A 117 8.20 1.19 4.68
CA ASP A 117 6.97 1.96 4.53
C ASP A 117 6.02 1.28 3.52
N LEU A 118 4.73 1.24 3.86
CA LEU A 118 3.65 0.83 2.97
C LEU A 118 3.63 1.67 1.67
N ALA A 119 4.17 2.89 1.68
CA ALA A 119 4.42 3.68 0.47
C ALA A 119 5.24 2.91 -0.58
N ARG A 120 6.32 2.24 -0.17
CA ARG A 120 7.16 1.44 -1.09
C ARG A 120 6.38 0.26 -1.63
N ILE A 121 5.65 -0.45 -0.77
CA ILE A 121 4.79 -1.57 -1.22
C ILE A 121 3.74 -1.07 -2.21
N SER A 122 3.07 0.05 -1.91
CA SER A 122 2.03 0.59 -2.78
C SER A 122 2.53 1.13 -4.13
N SER A 123 3.81 1.50 -4.20
CA SER A 123 4.48 1.86 -5.46
C SER A 123 4.69 0.60 -6.32
N ILE A 124 5.19 -0.48 -5.74
CA ILE A 124 5.36 -1.76 -6.44
C ILE A 124 4.00 -2.32 -6.90
N LEU A 125 3.02 -2.31 -6.00
CA LEU A 125 1.68 -2.89 -6.21
C LEU A 125 0.69 -1.93 -6.85
N ASN A 126 1.13 -0.78 -7.37
CA ASN A 126 0.24 0.20 -8.00
C ASN A 126 -0.60 -0.47 -9.11
N GLY A 127 -1.92 -0.37 -9.00
CA GLY A 127 -2.85 -0.98 -9.94
C GLY A 127 -2.95 -2.51 -9.87
N ALA A 128 -2.57 -3.14 -8.75
CA ALA A 128 -2.83 -4.57 -8.54
C ALA A 128 -4.34 -4.89 -8.54
N GLY A 129 -5.17 -3.92 -8.17
CA GLY A 129 -6.62 -3.96 -8.27
C GLY A 129 -7.22 -5.15 -7.54
N ALA A 130 -8.03 -5.94 -8.23
CA ALA A 130 -8.69 -7.12 -7.67
C ALA A 130 -7.72 -8.21 -7.14
N LYS A 131 -6.43 -8.18 -7.56
CA LYS A 131 -5.40 -9.13 -7.10
C LYS A 131 -4.57 -8.61 -5.92
N ALA A 132 -4.90 -7.43 -5.40
CA ALA A 132 -4.13 -6.74 -4.36
C ALA A 132 -3.75 -7.62 -3.17
N LYS A 133 -4.71 -8.34 -2.59
CA LYS A 133 -4.49 -9.22 -1.43
C LYS A 133 -3.46 -10.30 -1.76
N ASP A 134 -3.71 -11.08 -2.81
CA ASP A 134 -2.87 -12.22 -3.18
C ASP A 134 -1.46 -11.77 -3.59
N THR A 135 -1.36 -10.66 -4.32
CA THR A 135 -0.07 -10.10 -4.72
C THR A 135 0.71 -9.53 -3.53
N PHE A 136 0.05 -8.84 -2.59
CA PHE A 136 0.69 -8.37 -1.37
C PHE A 136 1.23 -9.55 -0.56
N GLN A 137 0.37 -10.53 -0.28
CA GLN A 137 0.77 -11.68 0.51
C GLN A 137 1.91 -12.44 -0.19
N GLY A 138 1.81 -12.68 -1.49
CA GLY A 138 2.86 -13.34 -2.25
C GLY A 138 4.20 -12.59 -2.27
N LEU A 139 4.20 -11.26 -2.33
CA LEU A 139 5.43 -10.47 -2.22
C LEU A 139 5.97 -10.49 -0.78
N TYR A 140 5.09 -10.41 0.22
CA TYR A 140 5.47 -10.51 1.63
C TYR A 140 6.12 -11.86 1.91
N ASP A 141 5.56 -12.98 1.44
CA ASP A 141 6.09 -14.33 1.67
C ASP A 141 7.44 -14.56 0.97
N LEU A 142 7.74 -13.80 -0.09
CA LEU A 142 9.08 -13.78 -0.69
C LEU A 142 10.07 -13.03 0.20
N TRP A 143 9.63 -12.05 0.98
CA TRP A 143 10.49 -11.19 1.79
C TRP A 143 10.64 -11.67 3.24
N PHE A 144 9.57 -12.19 3.81
CA PHE A 144 9.45 -12.58 5.21
C PHE A 144 8.86 -13.98 5.35
N ASP A 145 9.34 -14.72 6.35
CA ASP A 145 8.72 -15.97 6.78
C ASP A 145 7.49 -15.69 7.67
N ASP A 146 6.79 -16.76 8.08
CA ASP A 146 5.60 -16.65 8.92
C ASP A 146 5.82 -15.98 10.28
N LYS A 147 7.07 -15.93 10.73
CA LYS A 147 7.50 -15.30 11.98
C LYS A 147 8.01 -13.86 11.77
N GLY A 148 7.96 -13.34 10.54
CA GLY A 148 8.42 -12.00 10.19
C GLY A 148 9.95 -11.89 10.02
N ASN A 149 10.67 -13.01 9.92
CA ASN A 149 12.11 -12.98 9.64
C ASN A 149 12.35 -12.88 8.14
N LYS A 150 13.41 -12.15 7.75
CA LYS A 150 13.84 -12.07 6.35
C LYS A 150 14.08 -13.46 5.79
N THR A 151 13.57 -13.75 4.60
CA THR A 151 13.81 -15.02 3.89
C THR A 151 15.22 -15.05 3.30
N LYS A 152 15.56 -16.13 2.57
CA LYS A 152 16.80 -16.19 1.78
C LYS A 152 16.91 -15.05 0.76
N TYR A 153 15.79 -14.58 0.22
CA TYR A 153 15.77 -13.57 -0.83
C TYR A 153 16.33 -12.24 -0.32
N LEU A 154 15.75 -11.69 0.76
CA LEU A 154 16.25 -10.44 1.33
C LEU A 154 17.66 -10.59 1.93
N ARG A 155 17.97 -11.72 2.57
CA ARG A 155 19.31 -11.96 3.12
C ARG A 155 20.40 -11.95 2.03
N THR A 156 20.12 -12.53 0.86
CA THR A 156 21.05 -12.48 -0.28
C THR A 156 21.18 -11.06 -0.81
N LEU A 157 20.08 -10.35 -1.02
CA LEU A 157 20.12 -8.96 -1.50
C LEU A 157 20.95 -8.07 -0.57
N GLU A 158 20.73 -8.17 0.75
CA GLU A 158 21.47 -7.40 1.75
C GLU A 158 22.95 -7.74 1.80
N LYS A 159 23.29 -9.04 1.70
CA LYS A 159 24.69 -9.48 1.63
C LYS A 159 25.42 -8.88 0.42
N GLU A 160 24.71 -8.68 -0.68
CA GLU A 160 25.24 -8.12 -1.93
C GLU A 160 25.03 -6.60 -2.03
N GLY A 161 24.65 -5.94 -0.93
CA GLY A 161 24.51 -4.49 -0.86
C GLY A 161 23.31 -3.92 -1.62
N ILE A 162 22.33 -4.75 -1.99
CA ILE A 162 21.10 -4.33 -2.66
C ILE A 162 20.05 -4.02 -1.60
N ASP A 163 19.64 -2.77 -1.52
CA ASP A 163 18.57 -2.36 -0.62
C ASP A 163 17.17 -2.52 -1.24
N LEU A 164 16.15 -2.54 -0.38
CA LEU A 164 14.76 -2.61 -0.82
C LEU A 164 14.31 -1.35 -1.57
N ALA A 165 14.98 -0.21 -1.40
CA ALA A 165 14.66 1.01 -2.13
C ALA A 165 14.97 0.84 -3.63
N SER A 166 16.12 0.24 -3.95
CA SER A 166 16.53 -0.12 -5.31
C SER A 166 15.55 -1.11 -5.94
N ILE A 167 15.19 -2.16 -5.21
CA ILE A 167 14.17 -3.13 -5.67
C ILE A 167 12.82 -2.43 -5.91
N SER A 168 12.39 -1.57 -4.99
CA SER A 168 11.12 -0.85 -5.12
C SER A 168 11.10 0.08 -6.32
N SER A 169 12.24 0.72 -6.62
CA SER A 169 12.42 1.57 -7.80
C SER A 169 12.29 0.78 -9.10
N ILE A 170 12.95 -0.37 -9.19
CA ILE A 170 12.88 -1.26 -10.36
C ILE A 170 11.45 -1.76 -10.56
N LEU A 171 10.82 -2.25 -9.48
CA LEU A 171 9.50 -2.89 -9.53
C LEU A 171 8.33 -1.90 -9.43
N ASN A 172 8.60 -0.59 -9.47
CA ASN A 172 7.55 0.43 -9.43
C ASN A 172 6.52 0.19 -10.54
N GLY A 173 5.25 0.11 -10.18
CA GLY A 173 4.16 -0.16 -11.11
C GLY A 173 4.07 -1.60 -11.62
N ALA A 174 4.74 -2.57 -10.99
CA ALA A 174 4.57 -3.99 -11.35
C ALA A 174 3.14 -4.50 -11.10
N GLY A 175 2.40 -3.85 -10.19
CA GLY A 175 0.99 -4.10 -9.93
C GLY A 175 0.74 -5.56 -9.58
N ALA A 176 -0.25 -6.16 -10.23
CA ALA A 176 -0.64 -7.56 -10.01
C ALA A 176 0.47 -8.60 -10.33
N LYS A 177 1.54 -8.20 -11.03
CA LYS A 177 2.69 -9.06 -11.38
C LYS A 177 3.88 -8.87 -10.44
N ALA A 178 3.75 -8.08 -9.36
CA ALA A 178 4.86 -7.75 -8.47
C ALA A 178 5.61 -8.97 -7.91
N LYS A 179 4.87 -10.01 -7.48
CA LYS A 179 5.45 -11.26 -6.99
C LYS A 179 6.36 -11.91 -8.04
N ASP A 180 5.83 -12.13 -9.24
CA ASP A 180 6.54 -12.79 -10.34
C ASP A 180 7.70 -11.95 -10.85
N ALA A 181 7.51 -10.62 -10.89
CA ALA A 181 8.55 -9.67 -11.28
C ALA A 181 9.72 -9.69 -10.30
N PHE A 182 9.46 -9.65 -8.99
CA PHE A 182 10.50 -9.79 -7.96
C PHE A 182 11.22 -11.13 -8.09
N GLN A 183 10.48 -12.23 -8.19
CA GLN A 183 11.06 -13.57 -8.27
C GLN A 183 11.97 -13.71 -9.50
N GLY A 184 11.51 -13.31 -10.69
CA GLY A 184 12.35 -13.40 -11.88
C GLY A 184 13.51 -12.40 -11.90
N LEU A 185 13.40 -11.22 -11.26
CA LEU A 185 14.54 -10.32 -11.06
C LEU A 185 15.59 -10.97 -10.15
N TYR A 186 15.14 -11.62 -9.07
CA TYR A 186 16.02 -12.35 -8.18
C TYR A 186 16.70 -13.51 -8.91
N ASP A 187 15.96 -14.32 -9.68
CA ASP A 187 16.50 -15.47 -10.41
C ASP A 187 17.45 -15.08 -11.54
N LEU A 188 17.29 -13.87 -12.10
CA LEU A 188 18.25 -13.29 -13.04
C LEU A 188 19.59 -13.02 -12.36
N TRP A 189 19.57 -12.46 -11.14
CA TRP A 189 20.80 -12.09 -10.43
C TRP A 189 21.41 -13.25 -9.63
N PHE A 190 20.58 -14.13 -9.10
CA PHE A 190 20.97 -15.17 -8.16
C PHE A 190 20.38 -16.55 -8.52
N ASP A 191 21.21 -17.58 -8.41
CA ASP A 191 20.79 -18.99 -8.40
C ASP A 191 21.18 -19.59 -7.05
N ASN A 192 20.18 -20.01 -6.28
CA ASN A 192 20.35 -20.52 -4.92
C ASN A 192 21.21 -19.60 -4.01
N GLY A 193 21.05 -18.28 -4.19
CA GLY A 193 21.77 -17.25 -3.44
C GLY A 193 23.18 -16.94 -3.95
N ASN A 194 23.63 -17.59 -5.02
CA ASN A 194 24.90 -17.31 -5.69
C ASN A 194 24.69 -16.44 -6.93
N LYS A 195 25.56 -15.46 -7.18
CA LYS A 195 25.48 -14.64 -8.40
C LYS A 195 25.49 -15.51 -9.65
N THR A 196 24.52 -15.31 -10.54
CA THR A 196 24.48 -15.95 -11.86
C THR A 196 25.62 -15.42 -12.76
N LYS A 197 25.81 -16.07 -13.92
CA LYS A 197 26.76 -15.57 -14.94
C LYS A 197 26.46 -14.13 -15.37
N TYR A 198 25.18 -13.73 -15.41
CA TYR A 198 24.78 -12.40 -15.86
C TYR A 198 25.32 -11.31 -14.93
N LEU A 199 25.04 -11.45 -13.64
CA LEU A 199 25.49 -10.47 -12.65
C LEU A 199 27.02 -10.44 -12.55
N ARG A 200 27.69 -11.60 -12.58
CA ARG A 200 29.17 -11.67 -12.57
C ARG A 200 29.81 -10.98 -13.77
N THR A 201 29.22 -11.13 -14.97
CA THR A 201 29.72 -10.46 -16.17
C THR A 201 29.57 -8.95 -16.05
N LEU A 202 28.42 -8.45 -15.58
CA LEU A 202 28.20 -7.01 -15.38
C LEU A 202 29.21 -6.43 -14.38
N GLU A 203 29.41 -7.09 -13.24
CA GLU A 203 30.38 -6.66 -12.22
C GLU A 203 31.81 -6.65 -12.76
N LYS A 204 32.18 -7.64 -13.58
CA LYS A 204 33.50 -7.71 -14.22
C LYS A 204 33.75 -6.54 -15.17
N GLU A 205 32.71 -6.08 -15.87
CA GLU A 205 32.75 -4.91 -16.75
C GLU A 205 32.57 -3.58 -15.98
N GLY A 206 32.62 -3.61 -14.64
CA GLY A 206 32.51 -2.42 -13.79
C GLY A 206 31.09 -1.86 -13.66
N ILE A 207 30.07 -2.62 -14.09
CA ILE A 207 28.66 -2.25 -13.96
C ILE A 207 28.15 -2.80 -12.63
N ASP A 208 27.98 -1.93 -11.64
CA ASP A 208 27.46 -2.29 -10.34
C ASP A 208 25.92 -2.37 -10.30
N LEU A 209 25.40 -2.93 -9.21
CA LEU A 209 23.96 -3.10 -9.01
C LEU A 209 23.20 -1.77 -8.86
N ALA A 210 23.88 -0.70 -8.40
CA ALA A 210 23.30 0.64 -8.35
C ALA A 210 23.02 1.16 -9.77
N SER A 211 23.98 0.99 -10.68
CA SER A 211 23.85 1.33 -12.10
C SER A 211 22.76 0.51 -12.77
N ILE A 212 22.69 -0.81 -12.50
CA ILE A 212 21.62 -1.67 -13.01
C ILE A 212 20.25 -1.20 -12.50
N SER A 213 20.16 -0.86 -11.22
CA SER A 213 18.90 -0.39 -10.61
C SER A 213 18.43 0.94 -11.20
N SER A 214 19.37 1.82 -11.55
CA SER A 214 19.07 3.06 -12.27
C SER A 214 18.54 2.79 -13.68
N ILE A 215 19.17 1.88 -14.42
CA ILE A 215 18.74 1.49 -15.78
C ILE A 215 17.36 0.84 -15.77
N LEU A 216 17.09 -0.02 -14.77
CA LEU A 216 15.83 -0.76 -14.64
C LEU A 216 14.75 0.01 -13.87
N ASN A 217 14.98 1.26 -13.49
CA ASN A 217 14.01 2.08 -12.78
C ASN A 217 12.67 2.14 -13.54
N GLY A 218 11.58 1.77 -12.86
CA GLY A 218 10.25 1.76 -13.45
C GLY A 218 10.01 0.67 -14.50
N ALA A 219 10.91 -0.31 -14.64
CA ALA A 219 10.68 -1.46 -15.51
C ALA A 219 9.44 -2.27 -15.07
N GLY A 220 9.11 -2.23 -13.77
CA GLY A 220 7.93 -2.83 -13.17
C GLY A 220 7.87 -4.31 -13.47
N ALA A 221 6.76 -4.76 -14.06
CA ALA A 221 6.55 -6.15 -14.43
C ALA A 221 7.49 -6.65 -15.55
N LYS A 222 8.20 -5.76 -16.25
CA LYS A 222 9.11 -6.12 -17.35
C LYS A 222 10.56 -6.31 -16.91
N ALA A 223 10.87 -6.08 -15.64
CA ALA A 223 12.23 -6.15 -15.10
C ALA A 223 12.94 -7.50 -15.36
N ASN A 224 12.20 -8.58 -15.59
CA ASN A 224 12.72 -9.92 -15.86
C ASN A 224 12.43 -10.46 -17.29
N THR A 225 11.78 -9.68 -18.17
CA THR A 225 11.03 -10.26 -19.32
C THR A 225 11.83 -10.63 -20.58
N ASN A 226 13.18 -10.64 -20.58
CA ASN A 226 13.94 -10.79 -21.84
C ASN A 226 15.12 -11.79 -21.85
N LEU A 227 15.08 -12.91 -21.12
CA LEU A 227 16.20 -13.88 -21.16
C LEU A 227 15.89 -15.29 -21.67
N HIS A 228 14.64 -15.54 -22.08
CA HIS A 228 14.23 -16.83 -22.65
C HIS A 228 13.41 -16.67 -23.95
N LYS A 229 13.98 -15.97 -24.94
CA LYS A 229 13.57 -16.10 -26.34
C LYS A 229 14.80 -16.27 -27.21
#